data_AF-A0A1F7QH58-F1
#
_entry.id   AF-A0A1F7QH58-F1
#
_cell.length_a   1.000
_cell.length_b   1.000
_cell.length_c   1.000
_cell.angle_alpha   90.00
_cell.angle_beta   90.00
_cell.angle_gamma   90.00
#
_symmetry.space_group_name_H-M   'P 1'
#
loop_
_entity.id
_entity.type
_entity.pdbx_description
1 polymer ?
#
loop_
_entity_poly.entity_id
_entity_poly.type
_entity_poly.pdbx_seq_one_letter_code
_entity_poly.pdbx_strand_id
1 'polypeptide(L)' 'MGARVVAQYAVLGPYDFVSVIEAPDNATISRVSVDLGARGGVAAMTMAAIPLDEFIANLEGGGRRKRNERKKR' A
#
# COMPACT_ATOMS: atom_id res chain seq x y z
N MET A 1 7.97 -3.76 17.75
CA MET A 1 7.90 -2.78 16.64
C MET A 1 6.56 -3.00 15.96
N GLY A 2 5.60 -2.12 16.24
CA GLY A 2 4.19 -2.31 15.90
C GLY A 2 3.77 -1.44 14.72
N ALA A 3 2.70 -1.85 14.05
CA ALA A 3 2.05 -1.01 13.07
C ALA A 3 1.31 0.14 13.77
N ARG A 4 1.37 1.35 13.20
CA ARG A 4 0.72 2.55 13.75
C ARG A 4 -0.43 2.97 12.85
N VAL A 5 -1.60 3.20 13.44
CA VAL A 5 -2.72 3.82 12.72
C VAL A 5 -2.42 5.30 12.52
N VAL A 6 -2.34 5.73 11.27
CA VAL A 6 -2.15 7.13 10.86
C VAL A 6 -3.49 7.85 10.83
N ALA A 7 -4.50 7.18 10.26
CA ALA A 7 -5.85 7.71 10.16
C ALA A 7 -6.86 6.56 10.07
N GLN A 8 -8.10 6.82 10.49
CA GLN A 8 -9.21 5.90 10.32
C GLN A 8 -10.47 6.70 10.01
N TYR A 9 -11.26 6.18 9.07
CA TYR A 9 -12.48 6.81 8.59
C TYR A 9 -13.62 5.79 8.60
N ALA A 10 -14.79 6.20 9.05
CA ALA A 10 -16.03 5.51 8.73
C ALA A 10 -16.45 5.91 7.31
N VAL A 11 -16.81 4.94 6.48
CA VAL A 11 -17.19 5.19 5.09
C VAL A 11 -18.59 4.65 4.82
N LEU A 12 -19.32 5.32 3.93
CA LEU A 12 -20.64 4.89 3.49
C LEU A 12 -20.48 4.21 2.14
N GLY A 13 -20.39 2.89 2.15
CA GLY A 13 -20.10 2.10 0.96
C GLY A 13 -20.05 0.59 1.25
N PRO A 14 -19.36 -0.19 0.41
CA PRO A 14 -19.26 -1.65 0.58
C PRO A 14 -18.41 -2.09 1.77
N TYR A 15 -17.76 -1.14 2.45
CA TYR A 15 -16.99 -1.36 3.67
C TYR A 15 -17.49 -0.38 4.73
N ASP A 16 -17.31 -0.71 6.00
CA ASP A 16 -17.67 0.18 7.12
C ASP A 16 -16.55 1.16 7.47
N PHE A 17 -15.30 0.73 7.31
CA PHE A 17 -14.12 1.49 7.73
C PHE A 17 -12.96 1.42 6.73
N VAL A 18 -12.18 2.50 6.66
CA VAL A 18 -10.87 2.55 5.99
C VAL A 18 -9.83 2.98 7.02
N SER A 19 -8.76 2.19 7.17
CA SER A 19 -7.66 2.48 8.07
C SER A 19 -6.35 2.63 7.29
N VAL A 20 -5.66 3.75 7.50
CA VAL A 20 -4.30 3.98 6.98
C VAL A 20 -3.32 3.62 8.08
N ILE A 21 -2.45 2.65 7.79
CA ILE A 21 -1.55 2.07 8.79
C ILE A 21 -0.12 2.13 8.24
N GLU A 22 0.78 2.69 9.04
CA GLU A 22 2.22 2.67 8.79
C GLU A 22 2.87 1.48 9.49
N ALA A 23 3.73 0.79 8.77
CA ALA A 23 4.53 -0.31 9.27
C ALA A 23 5.89 -0.32 8.56
N PRO A 24 6.92 -0.92 9.17
CA PRO A 24 8.26 -0.98 8.57
C PRO A 24 8.29 -1.80 7.28
N ASP A 25 7.42 -2.80 7.13
CA ASP A 25 7.33 -3.64 5.95
C ASP A 25 5.94 -4.29 5.79
N ASN A 26 5.70 -4.87 4.61
CA ASN A 26 4.46 -5.57 4.29
C ASN A 26 4.27 -6.84 5.14
N ALA A 27 5.36 -7.49 5.57
CA ALA A 27 5.26 -8.72 6.39
C ALA A 27 4.65 -8.42 7.77
N THR A 28 4.98 -7.25 8.33
CA THR A 28 4.44 -6.73 9.58
C THR A 28 2.94 -6.48 9.45
N ILE A 29 2.47 -5.89 8.34
CA ILE A 29 1.05 -5.69 8.06
C ILE A 29 0.32 -7.03 7.85
N SER A 30 0.93 -7.98 7.14
CA SER A 30 0.34 -9.31 6.96
C SER A 30 0.09 -10.01 8.28
N ARG A 31 1.04 -9.94 9.23
CA ARG A 31 0.86 -10.49 10.58
C ARG A 31 -0.27 -9.79 11.34
N VAL A 32 -0.30 -8.46 11.30
CA VAL A 32 -1.37 -7.66 11.93
C VAL A 32 -2.74 -7.99 11.33
N SER A 33 -2.81 -8.20 10.02
CA SER A 33 -4.04 -8.55 9.29
C SER A 33 -4.54 -9.95 9.69
N VAL A 34 -3.64 -10.93 9.80
CA VAL A 34 -3.97 -12.28 10.30
C VAL A 34 -4.43 -12.23 11.76
N ASP A 35 -3.74 -11.49 12.62
CA ASP A 35 -4.10 -11.36 14.05
C ASP A 35 -5.46 -10.67 14.23
N LEU A 36 -5.78 -9.67 13.38
CA LEU A 36 -7.09 -9.01 13.35
C LEU A 36 -8.18 -9.96 12.87
N GLY A 37 -7.93 -10.73 11.80
CA GLY A 37 -8.88 -11.72 11.28
C GLY A 37 -9.17 -12.84 12.27
N ALA A 38 -8.16 -13.28 13.03
CA ALA A 38 -8.28 -14.35 14.03
C ALA A 38 -9.16 -13.97 15.23
N ARG A 39 -9.31 -12.68 15.53
CA ARG A 39 -10.14 -12.18 16.65
C ARG A 39 -11.64 -12.16 16.34
N GLY A 40 -12.01 -12.39 15.08
CA GLY A 40 -13.39 -12.33 14.61
C GLY A 40 -13.94 -10.89 14.59
N GLY A 41 -14.81 -10.61 13.61
CA GLY A 41 -15.62 -9.39 13.59
C GLY A 41 -15.53 -8.55 12.31
N VAL A 42 -14.46 -8.64 11.51
CA VAL A 42 -14.33 -7.84 10.28
C VAL A 42 -13.47 -8.55 9.23
N ALA A 43 -14.01 -8.76 8.02
CA ALA A 43 -13.23 -9.20 6.86
C ALA A 43 -12.55 -7.97 6.23
N ALA A 44 -11.32 -7.68 6.65
CA ALA A 44 -10.57 -6.52 6.16
C ALA A 44 -9.87 -6.81 4.82
N MET A 45 -10.00 -5.91 3.85
CA MET A 45 -9.16 -5.90 2.66
C MET A 45 -7.88 -5.11 2.94
N THR A 46 -6.72 -5.76 2.80
CA THR A 46 -5.41 -5.11 3.00
C THR A 46 -4.83 -4.74 1.64
N MET A 47 -4.46 -3.47 1.46
CA MET A 47 -3.85 -2.96 0.24
C MET A 47 -2.51 -2.29 0.57
N ALA A 48 -1.46 -2.61 -0.20
CA ALA A 48 -0.19 -1.91 -0.08
C ALA A 48 -0.32 -0.51 -0.68
N ALA A 49 0.00 0.51 0.11
CA ALA A 49 0.04 1.89 -0.33
C ALA A 49 1.44 2.23 -0.84
N ILE A 50 1.54 2.66 -2.10
CA ILE A 50 2.77 3.21 -2.67
C ILE A 50 2.62 4.73 -2.69
N PRO A 51 3.59 5.51 -2.18
CA PRO A 51 3.57 6.96 -2.30
C PRO A 51 3.40 7.40 -3.77
N LEU A 52 2.55 8.39 -4.02
CA LEU A 52 2.24 8.82 -5.38
C LEU A 52 3.50 9.26 -6.15
N ASP A 53 4.40 9.99 -5.49
CA ASP A 53 5.65 10.45 -6.10
C ASP A 53 6.54 9.27 -6.54
N GLU A 54 6.63 8.23 -5.71
CA GLU A 54 7.37 7.00 -6.02
C GLU A 54 6.72 6.26 -7.20
N PHE A 55 5.39 6.15 -7.17
CA PHE A 55 4.63 5.53 -8.25
C PHE A 55 4.85 6.24 -9.60
N ILE A 56 4.79 7.59 -9.62
CA ILE A 56 5.06 8.39 -10.82
C ILE A 56 6.50 8.23 -11.30
N ALA A 57 7.48 8.32 -10.39
CA ALA A 57 8.89 8.18 -10.73
C ALA A 57 9.21 6.83 -11.40
N ASN A 58 8.59 5.75 -10.91
CA ASN A 58 8.73 4.40 -11.48
C ASN A 58 8.15 4.29 -12.90
N LEU A 59 7.05 5.00 -13.19
CA LEU A 59 6.46 5.05 -14.54
C LEU A 59 7.33 5.86 -15.52
N GLU A 60 7.82 7.03 -15.11
CA GLU A 60 8.62 7.90 -15.97
C GLU A 60 10.03 7.33 -16.26
N GLY A 61 10.63 6.62 -15.30
CA GLY A 61 11.93 5.96 -15.45
C GLY A 61 11.97 4.87 -16.52
N GLY A 62 10.82 4.25 -16.82
CA GLY A 62 10.69 3.26 -17.90
C GLY A 62 10.75 3.86 -19.31
N GLY A 63 10.35 5.13 -19.46
CA GLY A 63 10.34 5.83 -20.75
C GLY A 63 11.71 6.34 -21.19
N ARG A 64 12.56 6.76 -20.25
CA ARG A 64 13.88 7.34 -20.55
C ARG A 64 14.92 6.30 -21.01
N ARG A 65 14.85 5.05 -20.53
CA ARG A 65 15.80 3.99 -20.95
C ARG A 65 15.70 3.66 -22.44
N LYS A 66 14.49 3.60 -23.01
CA LYS A 66 14.29 3.26 -24.44
C LYS A 66 14.78 4.35 -25.42
N ARG A 67 14.89 5.61 -24.99
CA ARG A 67 15.32 6.72 -25.86
C ARG A 67 16.84 6.79 -26.03
N ASN A 68 17.60 6.34 -25.03
CA ASN A 68 19.07 6.36 -25.10
C ASN A 68 19.65 5.19 -25.89
N GLU A 69 19.01 4.01 -25.91
CA GLU A 69 19.44 2.88 -26.75
C GLU A 69 19.20 3.12 -28.25
N ARG A 70 18.13 3.84 -28.62
CA ARG A 70 17.85 4.20 -30.02
C ARG A 70 18.79 5.27 -30.61
N LYS A 71 19.44 6.08 -29.76
CA LYS A 71 20.44 7.07 -30.21
C LYS A 71 21.86 6.51 -30.35
N LYS A 72 22.08 5.26 -29.93
CA LYS A 72 23.38 4.56 -30.02
C LYS A 72 23.43 3.51 -31.15
N ARG A 73 22.41 3.45 -32.00
CA ARG A 73 22.36 2.61 -33.21
C ARG A 73 22.34 3.47 -34.45
#